data_AF-A0A0U1KJY8-F1
#
_entry.id   AF-A0A0U1KJY8-F1
#
_cell.length_a   1.000
_cell.length_b   1.000
_cell.length_c   1.000
_cell.angle_alpha   90.00
_cell.angle_beta   90.00
_cell.angle_gamma   90.00
#
_symmetry.space_group_name_H-M   'P 1'
#
loop_
_entity.id
_entity.type
_entity.pdbx_description
1 polymer ?
#
loop_
_entity_poly.entity_id
_entity_poly.type
_entity_poly.pdbx_seq_one_letter_code
_entity_poly.pdbx_strand_id
1 'polypeptide(L)'
;MSKKSIFIFFTCIIFIGLIVYGNLQYSEKLKTISKQAHEKMDQRLIKSEEANRNLYTKLANGKKIDFLIIGDELGSGIGVEDEHTLKQQVSNLIEAKYNNKVNEHQITKKGADVFNGLFVYEKEKKDTEQDLIMVVFGQHDTDRLTVKQFEKNYESLLKQIITDHPKAEIFTVIQNSLSDQQEYVTVIEELSDHYGMPSIDGRKIFSKSDKETDQLLTDEGYPNAVGYELYAEAIVNTIAEDVTKDITIDYSNVEVLHDINKYDDFRFIDTPEELDGFALVDGYYSSSQASSSIRYEFSGDLLALHINNTGGLMEVYLDGEYLQQYDLNDLTEGEIHLMITDELEKGDHTAQIFVREAGKTIQIKSLITK
;
A
#
# COMPACT_ATOMS: atom_id res chain seq x y z
N MET A 1 61.02 -66.38 -15.27
CA MET A 1 59.59 -66.02 -15.33
C MET A 1 58.94 -66.84 -16.45
N SER A 2 57.84 -67.56 -16.21
CA SER A 2 57.24 -68.41 -17.25
C SER A 2 56.61 -67.55 -18.35
N LYS A 3 56.62 -68.00 -19.62
CA LYS A 3 55.96 -67.28 -20.74
C LYS A 3 54.49 -66.97 -20.43
N LYS A 4 53.80 -67.82 -19.64
CA LYS A 4 52.42 -67.61 -19.19
C LYS A 4 52.30 -66.44 -18.20
N SER A 5 53.26 -66.27 -17.31
CA SER A 5 53.26 -65.20 -16.31
C SER A 5 53.48 -63.81 -16.94
N ILE A 6 54.34 -63.73 -17.96
CA ILE A 6 54.57 -62.48 -18.73
C ILE A 6 53.31 -62.11 -19.52
N PHE A 7 52.65 -63.08 -20.15
CA PHE A 7 51.41 -62.85 -20.90
C PHE A 7 50.30 -62.31 -19.99
N ILE A 8 50.07 -62.94 -18.83
CA ILE A 8 49.07 -62.50 -17.84
C ILE A 8 49.34 -61.07 -17.37
N PHE A 9 50.61 -60.72 -17.08
CA PHE A 9 50.98 -59.38 -16.65
C PHE A 9 50.64 -58.30 -17.69
N PHE A 10 50.98 -58.53 -18.96
CA PHE A 10 50.60 -57.62 -20.05
C PHE A 10 49.08 -57.52 -20.23
N THR A 11 48.35 -58.63 -20.07
CA THR A 11 46.89 -58.60 -20.17
C THR A 11 46.27 -57.77 -19.05
N CYS A 12 46.78 -57.90 -17.82
CA CYS A 12 46.35 -57.08 -16.68
C CYS A 12 46.62 -55.59 -16.88
N ILE A 13 47.79 -55.20 -17.41
CA ILE A 13 48.10 -53.79 -17.71
C ILE A 13 47.13 -53.24 -18.76
N ILE A 14 46.86 -53.98 -19.82
CA ILE A 14 45.89 -53.55 -20.86
C ILE A 14 44.50 -53.37 -20.23
N PHE A 15 44.06 -54.30 -19.38
CA PHE A 15 42.77 -54.21 -18.71
C PHE A 15 42.67 -53.00 -17.77
N ILE A 16 43.73 -52.74 -16.99
CA ILE A 16 43.81 -51.55 -16.11
C ILE A 16 43.78 -50.27 -16.96
N GLY A 17 44.53 -50.23 -18.07
CA GLY A 17 44.54 -49.11 -19.01
C GLY A 17 43.15 -48.82 -19.58
N LEU A 18 42.41 -49.86 -19.96
CA LEU A 18 41.03 -49.73 -20.45
C LEU A 18 40.06 -49.24 -19.37
N ILE A 19 40.19 -49.73 -18.14
CA ILE A 19 39.36 -49.28 -17.01
C ILE A 19 39.65 -47.81 -16.67
N VAL A 20 40.93 -47.43 -16.59
CA VAL A 20 41.34 -46.04 -16.32
C VAL A 20 40.87 -45.11 -17.45
N TYR A 21 41.07 -45.49 -18.71
CA TYR A 21 40.61 -44.72 -19.87
C TYR A 21 39.08 -44.59 -19.89
N GLY A 22 38.36 -45.68 -19.62
CA GLY A 22 36.90 -45.70 -19.53
C GLY A 22 36.40 -44.78 -18.41
N ASN A 23 37.01 -44.83 -17.22
CA ASN A 23 36.67 -43.97 -16.10
C ASN A 23 36.96 -42.49 -16.38
N LEU A 24 38.09 -42.17 -17.03
CA LEU A 24 38.42 -40.79 -17.42
C LEU A 24 37.40 -40.23 -18.41
N GLN A 25 37.10 -40.97 -19.49
CA GLN A 25 36.08 -40.59 -20.48
C GLN A 25 34.70 -40.46 -19.85
N TYR A 26 34.34 -41.37 -18.95
CA TYR A 26 33.08 -41.30 -18.22
C TYR A 26 33.01 -40.06 -17.31
N SER A 27 34.10 -39.74 -16.60
CA SER A 27 34.15 -38.55 -15.73
C SER A 27 34.04 -37.23 -16.53
N GLU A 28 34.69 -37.11 -17.68
CA GLU A 28 34.60 -35.93 -18.55
C GLU A 28 33.20 -35.78 -19.15
N LYS A 29 32.57 -36.90 -19.54
CA LYS A 29 31.17 -36.90 -19.96
C LYS A 29 30.23 -36.46 -18.84
N LEU A 30 30.44 -36.92 -17.61
CA LEU A 30 29.66 -36.48 -16.44
C LEU A 30 29.82 -34.98 -16.15
N LYS A 31 31.03 -34.44 -16.23
CA LYS A 31 31.26 -32.98 -16.08
C LYS A 31 30.52 -32.19 -17.15
N THR A 32 30.55 -32.65 -18.40
CA THR A 32 29.86 -32.00 -19.51
C THR A 32 28.34 -32.01 -19.32
N ILE A 33 27.78 -33.17 -18.95
CA ILE A 33 26.34 -33.30 -18.66
C ILE A 33 25.94 -32.42 -17.48
N SER A 34 26.75 -32.40 -16.42
CA SER A 34 26.49 -31.57 -15.23
C SER A 34 26.51 -30.08 -15.58
N LYS A 35 27.48 -29.63 -16.39
CA LYS A 35 27.57 -28.25 -16.88
C LYS A 35 26.36 -27.86 -17.72
N GLN A 36 25.99 -28.70 -18.69
CA GLN A 36 24.80 -28.46 -19.53
C GLN A 36 23.50 -28.44 -18.72
N ALA A 37 23.41 -29.27 -17.68
CA ALA A 37 22.27 -29.27 -16.77
C ALA A 37 22.16 -27.97 -15.97
N HIS A 38 23.29 -27.44 -15.47
CA HIS A 38 23.34 -26.14 -14.78
C HIS A 38 22.97 -25.00 -15.74
N GLU A 39 23.59 -24.91 -16.91
CA GLU A 39 23.28 -23.86 -17.90
C GLU A 39 21.80 -23.87 -18.31
N LYS A 40 21.21 -25.06 -18.49
CA LYS A 40 19.79 -25.20 -18.80
C LYS A 40 18.90 -24.83 -17.61
N MET A 41 19.35 -25.05 -16.38
CA MET A 41 18.65 -24.63 -15.17
C MET A 41 18.69 -23.11 -15.03
N ASP A 42 19.84 -22.49 -15.25
CA ASP A 42 20.02 -21.04 -15.21
C ASP A 42 19.17 -20.34 -16.28
N GLN A 43 19.17 -20.87 -17.51
CA GLN A 43 18.29 -20.36 -18.58
C GLN A 43 16.80 -20.47 -18.23
N ARG A 44 16.41 -21.54 -17.55
CA ARG A 44 15.02 -21.70 -17.09
C ARG A 44 14.68 -20.71 -15.98
N LEU A 45 15.63 -20.43 -15.08
CA LEU A 45 15.47 -19.46 -14.01
C LEU A 45 15.28 -18.06 -14.60
N ILE A 46 16.20 -17.61 -15.48
CA ILE A 46 16.12 -16.31 -16.16
C ILE A 46 14.78 -16.17 -16.89
N LYS A 47 14.39 -17.17 -17.68
CA LYS A 47 13.12 -17.13 -18.40
C LYS A 47 11.91 -17.09 -17.45
N SER A 48 12.01 -17.74 -16.30
CA SER A 48 10.95 -17.69 -15.28
C SER A 48 10.88 -16.34 -14.58
N GLU A 49 12.03 -15.71 -14.33
CA GLU A 49 12.12 -14.37 -13.73
C GLU A 49 11.58 -13.31 -14.70
N GLU A 50 11.96 -13.37 -15.97
CA GLU A 50 11.42 -12.49 -17.03
C GLU A 50 9.91 -12.64 -17.19
N ALA A 51 9.39 -13.88 -17.18
CA ALA A 51 7.96 -14.14 -17.30
C ALA A 51 7.14 -13.74 -16.08
N ASN A 52 7.78 -13.53 -14.92
CA ASN A 52 7.15 -13.15 -13.66
C ASN A 52 7.56 -11.73 -13.22
N ARG A 53 8.12 -10.90 -14.11
CA ARG A 53 8.82 -9.67 -13.73
C ARG A 53 7.87 -8.60 -13.19
N ASN A 54 6.73 -8.40 -13.84
CA ASN A 54 5.75 -7.36 -13.53
C ASN A 54 4.35 -7.74 -14.05
N LEU A 55 3.36 -6.86 -13.84
CA LEU A 55 1.98 -7.06 -14.32
C LEU A 55 1.91 -7.48 -15.79
N TYR A 56 2.45 -6.66 -16.70
CA TYR A 56 2.28 -6.88 -18.15
C TYR A 56 2.93 -8.18 -18.64
N THR A 57 4.14 -8.49 -18.16
CA THR A 57 4.81 -9.77 -18.49
C THR A 57 4.05 -10.97 -17.93
N LYS A 58 3.49 -10.85 -16.72
CA LYS A 58 2.66 -11.91 -16.13
C LYS A 58 1.36 -12.13 -16.90
N LEU A 59 0.69 -11.05 -17.33
CA LEU A 59 -0.50 -11.11 -18.20
C LEU A 59 -0.17 -11.89 -19.48
N ALA A 60 0.89 -11.51 -20.20
CA ALA A 60 1.30 -12.17 -21.44
C ALA A 60 1.66 -13.66 -21.27
N ASN A 61 2.10 -14.07 -20.07
CA ASN A 61 2.55 -15.44 -19.79
C ASN A 61 1.53 -16.29 -19.00
N GLY A 62 0.30 -15.80 -18.81
CA GLY A 62 -0.75 -16.53 -18.08
C GLY A 62 -0.38 -16.84 -16.62
N LYS A 63 0.41 -15.97 -16.00
CA LYS A 63 0.86 -16.11 -14.60
C LYS A 63 -0.18 -15.55 -13.64
N LYS A 64 -0.15 -16.04 -12.41
CA LYS A 64 -0.99 -15.51 -11.34
C LYS A 64 -0.61 -14.04 -11.08
N ILE A 65 -1.63 -13.19 -10.90
CA ILE A 65 -1.50 -11.77 -10.57
C ILE A 65 -1.84 -11.58 -9.09
N ASP A 66 -0.95 -10.97 -8.33
CA ASP A 66 -1.24 -10.51 -6.96
C ASP A 66 -1.67 -9.04 -7.00
N PHE A 67 -2.89 -8.78 -6.53
CA PHE A 67 -3.57 -7.49 -6.67
C PHE A 67 -3.94 -6.96 -5.29
N LEU A 68 -3.47 -5.76 -4.97
CA LEU A 68 -3.73 -5.07 -3.71
C LEU A 68 -4.53 -3.79 -3.93
N ILE A 69 -5.56 -3.58 -3.12
CA ILE A 69 -6.22 -2.27 -2.98
C ILE A 69 -5.88 -1.66 -1.62
N ILE A 70 -5.48 -0.39 -1.63
CA ILE A 70 -5.13 0.40 -0.45
C ILE A 70 -6.06 1.61 -0.43
N GLY A 71 -6.76 1.87 0.67
CA GLY A 71 -7.72 2.97 0.67
C GLY A 71 -8.68 3.04 1.85
N ASP A 72 -9.70 3.86 1.67
CA ASP A 72 -10.83 3.99 2.58
C ASP A 72 -11.96 2.98 2.26
N GLU A 73 -13.19 3.27 2.69
CA GLU A 73 -14.35 2.42 2.44
C GLU A 73 -14.69 2.24 0.96
N LEU A 74 -14.37 3.19 0.07
CA LEU A 74 -14.58 3.00 -1.37
C LEU A 74 -13.63 1.93 -1.90
N GLY A 75 -12.39 1.92 -1.39
CA GLY A 75 -11.45 0.82 -1.61
C GLY A 75 -11.94 -0.52 -1.03
N SER A 76 -12.71 -0.50 0.07
CA SER A 76 -13.33 -1.73 0.60
C SER A 76 -14.55 -2.22 -0.19
N GLY A 77 -15.08 -1.39 -1.09
CA GLY A 77 -16.28 -1.68 -1.88
C GLY A 77 -17.59 -1.44 -1.12
N ILE A 78 -17.65 -0.38 -0.32
CA ILE A 78 -18.88 0.04 0.36
C ILE A 78 -20.04 0.23 -0.62
N GLY A 79 -21.25 -0.08 -0.14
CA GLY A 79 -22.49 0.08 -0.90
C GLY A 79 -22.89 -1.11 -1.77
N VAL A 80 -22.07 -2.16 -1.82
CA VAL A 80 -22.33 -3.37 -2.62
C VAL A 80 -21.90 -4.64 -1.87
N GLU A 81 -22.38 -5.79 -2.36
CA GLU A 81 -21.91 -7.11 -1.95
C GLU A 81 -20.49 -7.38 -2.50
N ASP A 82 -19.75 -8.28 -1.85
CA ASP A 82 -18.35 -8.61 -2.16
C ASP A 82 -18.10 -8.87 -3.66
N GLU A 83 -19.04 -9.54 -4.32
CA GLU A 83 -18.99 -9.91 -5.74
C GLU A 83 -19.01 -8.72 -6.72
N HIS A 84 -19.41 -7.55 -6.23
CA HIS A 84 -19.55 -6.31 -7.00
C HIS A 84 -18.55 -5.22 -6.57
N THR A 85 -17.66 -5.52 -5.63
CA THR A 85 -16.60 -4.59 -5.21
C THR A 85 -15.65 -4.28 -6.37
N LEU A 86 -15.02 -3.10 -6.36
CA LEU A 86 -14.07 -2.70 -7.41
C LEU A 86 -12.99 -3.76 -7.65
N LYS A 87 -12.42 -4.28 -6.56
CA LYS A 87 -11.39 -5.32 -6.57
C LYS A 87 -11.87 -6.58 -7.28
N GLN A 88 -13.05 -7.10 -6.90
CA GLN A 88 -13.58 -8.31 -7.52
C GLN A 88 -13.91 -8.12 -9.00
N GLN A 89 -14.46 -6.95 -9.37
CA GLN A 89 -14.79 -6.65 -10.75
C GLN A 89 -13.54 -6.54 -11.64
N VAL A 90 -12.49 -5.86 -11.16
CA VAL A 90 -11.18 -5.81 -11.85
C VAL A 90 -10.60 -7.21 -12.03
N SER A 91 -10.61 -8.04 -10.97
CA SER A 91 -10.14 -9.42 -11.05
C SER A 91 -10.89 -10.25 -12.09
N ASN A 92 -12.22 -10.18 -12.07
CA ASN A 92 -13.09 -10.90 -13.00
C ASN A 92 -12.81 -10.49 -14.45
N LEU A 93 -12.63 -9.20 -14.71
CA LEU A 93 -12.32 -8.68 -16.03
C LEU A 93 -10.92 -9.10 -16.50
N ILE A 94 -9.92 -9.10 -15.62
CA ILE A 94 -8.57 -9.60 -15.94
C ILE A 94 -8.61 -11.11 -16.25
N GLU A 95 -9.30 -11.89 -15.41
CA GLU A 95 -9.48 -13.34 -15.60
C GLU A 95 -10.17 -13.65 -16.93
N ALA A 96 -11.24 -12.92 -17.25
CA ALA A 96 -11.97 -13.10 -18.49
C ALA A 96 -11.15 -12.71 -19.73
N LYS A 97 -10.37 -11.62 -19.66
CA LYS A 97 -9.65 -11.06 -20.80
C LYS A 97 -8.33 -11.76 -21.09
N TYR A 98 -7.58 -12.12 -20.04
CA TYR A 98 -6.22 -12.65 -20.16
C TYR A 98 -6.09 -14.11 -19.72
N ASN A 99 -7.11 -14.69 -19.08
CA ASN A 99 -7.09 -16.06 -18.54
C ASN A 99 -5.99 -16.25 -17.47
N ASN A 100 -5.65 -15.17 -16.77
CA ASN A 100 -4.74 -15.13 -15.62
C ASN A 100 -5.54 -15.21 -14.33
N LYS A 101 -5.17 -16.09 -13.39
CA LYS A 101 -5.77 -16.08 -12.06
C LYS A 101 -5.35 -14.84 -11.28
N VAL A 102 -6.29 -14.20 -10.58
CA VAL A 102 -5.99 -13.06 -9.72
C VAL A 102 -6.09 -13.49 -8.25
N ASN A 103 -5.22 -12.95 -7.41
CA ASN A 103 -5.27 -13.12 -5.97
C ASN A 103 -5.31 -11.77 -5.31
N GLU A 104 -6.40 -11.57 -4.62
CA GLU A 104 -6.84 -10.30 -4.12
C GLU A 104 -6.37 -10.09 -2.69
N HIS A 105 -5.86 -8.90 -2.43
CA HIS A 105 -5.49 -8.41 -1.12
C HIS A 105 -6.12 -7.03 -0.91
N GLN A 106 -6.33 -6.65 0.33
CA GLN A 106 -6.82 -5.33 0.67
C GLN A 106 -6.18 -4.85 1.97
N ILE A 107 -5.86 -3.57 2.01
CA ILE A 107 -5.46 -2.83 3.20
C ILE A 107 -6.33 -1.58 3.22
N THR A 108 -7.52 -1.70 3.80
CA THR A 108 -8.51 -0.64 3.79
C THR A 108 -9.09 -0.39 5.17
N LYS A 109 -9.37 0.88 5.46
CA LYS A 109 -9.92 1.30 6.74
C LYS A 109 -11.02 2.33 6.51
N LYS A 110 -12.23 2.01 6.97
CA LYS A 110 -13.37 2.93 6.91
C LYS A 110 -13.02 4.25 7.59
N GLY A 111 -13.35 5.35 6.92
CA GLY A 111 -13.14 6.70 7.39
C GLY A 111 -11.68 7.10 7.46
N ALA A 112 -10.76 6.40 6.79
CA ALA A 112 -9.35 6.78 6.78
C ALA A 112 -9.08 7.88 5.75
N ASP A 113 -8.38 8.93 6.19
CA ASP A 113 -7.63 9.81 5.31
C ASP A 113 -6.26 9.17 5.00
N VAL A 114 -5.48 9.80 4.12
CA VAL A 114 -4.20 9.27 3.65
C VAL A 114 -3.13 9.24 4.76
N PHE A 115 -3.21 10.14 5.74
CA PHE A 115 -2.31 10.11 6.90
C PHE A 115 -2.57 8.86 7.75
N ASN A 116 -3.83 8.58 8.06
CA ASN A 116 -4.23 7.32 8.69
C ASN A 116 -3.81 6.10 7.85
N GLY A 117 -4.03 6.19 6.54
CA GLY A 117 -3.69 5.16 5.56
C GLY A 117 -2.22 4.76 5.59
N LEU A 118 -1.30 5.71 5.84
CA LEU A 118 0.13 5.45 5.97
C LEU A 118 0.45 4.48 7.11
N PHE A 119 -0.18 4.66 8.28
CA PHE A 119 0.01 3.77 9.43
C PHE A 119 -0.69 2.43 9.26
N VAL A 120 -1.87 2.42 8.65
CA VAL A 120 -2.60 1.18 8.35
C VAL A 120 -1.80 0.34 7.34
N TYR A 121 -1.26 0.96 6.29
CA TYR A 121 -0.39 0.32 5.32
C TYR A 121 0.82 -0.32 5.99
N GLU A 122 1.59 0.44 6.77
CA GLU A 122 2.79 -0.11 7.40
C GLU A 122 2.48 -1.26 8.38
N LYS A 123 1.36 -1.17 9.11
CA LYS A 123 0.95 -2.22 10.06
C LYS A 123 0.52 -3.51 9.36
N GLU A 124 -0.11 -3.40 8.19
CA GLU A 124 -0.79 -4.53 7.53
C GLU A 124 -0.07 -5.07 6.30
N LYS A 125 0.92 -4.34 5.77
CA LYS A 125 1.70 -4.78 4.61
C LYS A 125 2.34 -6.15 4.86
N LYS A 126 2.51 -6.89 3.78
CA LYS A 126 3.12 -8.22 3.79
C LYS A 126 4.33 -8.19 2.88
N ASP A 127 5.32 -9.04 3.17
CA ASP A 127 6.52 -9.24 2.35
C ASP A 127 6.23 -9.83 0.94
N THR A 128 4.96 -10.03 0.59
CA THR A 128 4.56 -10.54 -0.72
C THR A 128 4.51 -9.38 -1.71
N GLU A 129 5.33 -9.46 -2.75
CA GLU A 129 5.29 -8.55 -3.89
C GLU A 129 3.92 -8.54 -4.56
N GLN A 130 3.42 -7.34 -4.84
CA GLN A 130 2.19 -7.12 -5.58
C GLN A 130 2.51 -6.79 -7.05
N ASP A 131 1.61 -7.16 -7.95
CA ASP A 131 1.75 -6.89 -9.38
C ASP A 131 0.93 -5.68 -9.81
N LEU A 132 -0.25 -5.53 -9.22
CA LEU A 132 -1.17 -4.42 -9.43
C LEU A 132 -1.53 -3.84 -8.06
N ILE A 133 -1.41 -2.52 -7.91
CA ILE A 133 -1.81 -1.81 -6.70
C ILE A 133 -2.75 -0.68 -7.08
N MET A 134 -3.85 -0.52 -6.35
CA MET A 134 -4.73 0.63 -6.48
C MET A 134 -4.74 1.43 -5.18
N VAL A 135 -4.54 2.74 -5.28
CA VAL A 135 -4.55 3.67 -4.15
C VAL A 135 -5.81 4.54 -4.22
N VAL A 136 -6.66 4.44 -3.21
CA VAL A 136 -8.02 5.00 -3.18
C VAL A 136 -8.23 5.84 -1.92
N PHE A 137 -7.92 7.13 -2.01
CA PHE A 137 -8.12 8.13 -0.94
C PHE A 137 -8.59 9.46 -1.54
N GLY A 138 -9.10 10.35 -0.69
CA GLY A 138 -9.45 11.72 -1.07
C GLY A 138 -10.67 12.27 -0.34
N GLN A 139 -11.76 11.51 -0.24
CA GLN A 139 -13.03 12.03 0.31
C GLN A 139 -12.90 12.47 1.77
N HIS A 140 -12.28 11.66 2.61
CA HIS A 140 -12.07 12.03 4.03
C HIS A 140 -10.95 13.05 4.21
N ASP A 141 -10.04 13.14 3.25
CA ASP A 141 -8.91 14.06 3.29
C ASP A 141 -9.37 15.51 3.19
N THR A 142 -10.43 15.79 2.43
CA THR A 142 -10.90 17.17 2.19
C THR A 142 -11.43 17.85 3.44
N ASP A 143 -11.91 17.07 4.41
CA ASP A 143 -12.50 17.57 5.65
C ASP A 143 -11.47 17.65 6.80
N ARG A 144 -10.27 17.07 6.61
CA ARG A 144 -9.33 16.81 7.72
C ARG A 144 -7.92 17.32 7.49
N LEU A 145 -7.49 17.35 6.24
CA LEU A 145 -6.17 17.78 5.85
C LEU A 145 -6.29 19.07 5.05
N THR A 146 -5.30 19.94 5.15
CA THR A 146 -5.11 20.96 4.12
C THR A 146 -4.61 20.30 2.83
N VAL A 147 -4.73 20.98 1.70
CA VAL A 147 -4.18 20.50 0.41
C VAL A 147 -2.67 20.20 0.53
N LYS A 148 -1.92 21.03 1.28
CA LYS A 148 -0.48 20.81 1.54
C LYS A 148 -0.17 19.60 2.41
N GLN A 149 -1.04 19.31 3.38
CA GLN A 149 -0.92 18.08 4.16
C GLN A 149 -1.27 16.88 3.29
N PHE A 150 -2.27 17.00 2.43
CA PHE A 150 -2.66 15.94 1.52
C PHE A 150 -1.55 15.61 0.51
N GLU A 151 -0.97 16.59 -0.21
CA GLU A 151 0.13 16.36 -1.17
C GLU A 151 1.31 15.61 -0.51
N LYS A 152 1.69 16.06 0.69
CA LYS A 152 2.80 15.51 1.46
C LYS A 152 2.54 14.08 1.88
N ASN A 153 1.39 13.81 2.49
CA ASN A 153 1.08 12.48 3.02
C ASN A 153 0.70 11.48 1.90
N TYR A 154 0.05 11.94 0.82
CA TYR A 154 -0.25 11.10 -0.34
C TYR A 154 1.03 10.68 -1.06
N GLU A 155 1.95 11.61 -1.31
CA GLU A 155 3.25 11.26 -1.88
C GLU A 155 4.07 10.36 -0.95
N SER A 156 4.00 10.59 0.36
CA SER A 156 4.66 9.72 1.36
C SER A 156 4.20 8.27 1.23
N LEU A 157 2.88 8.05 1.15
CA LEU A 157 2.30 6.72 0.95
C LEU A 157 2.75 6.11 -0.39
N LEU A 158 2.68 6.87 -1.49
CA LEU A 158 3.14 6.40 -2.80
C LEU A 158 4.61 5.97 -2.76
N LYS A 159 5.50 6.78 -2.16
CA LYS A 159 6.93 6.44 -2.06
C LYS A 159 7.17 5.19 -1.23
N GLN A 160 6.39 4.98 -0.17
CA GLN A 160 6.48 3.76 0.64
C GLN A 160 6.06 2.54 -0.17
N ILE A 161 4.91 2.62 -0.87
CA ILE A 161 4.42 1.55 -1.76
C ILE A 161 5.43 1.25 -2.87
N ILE A 162 6.01 2.26 -3.53
CA ILE A 162 7.03 2.09 -4.56
C ILE A 162 8.28 1.40 -4.00
N THR A 163 8.66 1.72 -2.76
CA THR A 163 9.82 1.10 -2.11
C THR A 163 9.57 -0.36 -1.80
N ASP A 164 8.37 -0.67 -1.31
CA ASP A 164 7.96 -2.03 -0.93
C ASP A 164 7.60 -2.90 -2.15
N HIS A 165 7.15 -2.29 -3.25
CA HIS A 165 6.70 -2.95 -4.48
C HIS A 165 7.21 -2.27 -5.76
N PRO A 166 8.54 -2.26 -6.01
CA PRO A 166 9.16 -1.47 -7.07
C PRO A 166 8.84 -1.91 -8.51
N LYS A 167 8.13 -3.04 -8.67
CA LYS A 167 7.74 -3.61 -9.97
C LYS A 167 6.23 -3.67 -10.17
N ALA A 168 5.44 -3.25 -9.17
CA ALA A 168 3.99 -3.19 -9.28
C ALA A 168 3.57 -2.09 -10.25
N GLU A 169 2.49 -2.30 -10.98
CA GLU A 169 1.78 -1.20 -11.64
C GLU A 169 0.88 -0.53 -10.59
N ILE A 170 1.12 0.75 -10.32
CA ILE A 170 0.36 1.49 -9.32
C ILE A 170 -0.64 2.41 -10.05
N PHE A 171 -1.92 2.19 -9.78
CA PHE A 171 -3.02 3.04 -10.21
C PHE A 171 -3.45 3.93 -9.06
N THR A 172 -3.59 5.23 -9.31
CA THR A 172 -4.32 6.12 -8.40
C THR A 172 -5.77 6.20 -8.83
N VAL A 173 -6.70 6.24 -7.88
CA VAL A 173 -8.13 6.33 -8.16
C VAL A 173 -8.68 7.59 -7.51
N ILE A 174 -9.16 8.52 -8.35
CA ILE A 174 -9.84 9.74 -7.93
C ILE A 174 -11.32 9.40 -7.75
N GLN A 175 -11.80 9.54 -6.52
CA GLN A 175 -13.16 9.21 -6.15
C GLN A 175 -14.17 10.18 -6.79
N ASN A 176 -15.34 9.65 -7.18
CA ASN A 176 -16.42 10.45 -7.78
C ASN A 176 -16.96 11.54 -6.82
N SER A 177 -16.80 11.36 -5.51
CA SER A 177 -17.22 12.31 -4.48
C SER A 177 -16.40 13.60 -4.46
N LEU A 178 -15.24 13.64 -5.13
CA LEU A 178 -14.38 14.83 -5.24
C LEU A 178 -14.84 15.82 -6.33
N SER A 179 -16.14 15.88 -6.62
CA SER A 179 -16.68 16.73 -7.71
C SER A 179 -16.36 18.21 -7.54
N ASP A 180 -16.40 18.70 -6.29
CA ASP A 180 -16.19 20.11 -5.96
C ASP A 180 -14.81 20.38 -5.34
N GLN A 181 -13.96 19.36 -5.24
CA GLN A 181 -12.67 19.40 -4.52
C GLN A 181 -11.49 19.33 -5.50
N GLN A 182 -11.46 20.28 -6.44
CA GLN A 182 -10.54 20.23 -7.58
C GLN A 182 -9.05 20.32 -7.17
N GLU A 183 -8.72 20.98 -6.06
CA GLU A 183 -7.34 21.08 -5.58
C GLU A 183 -6.77 19.70 -5.18
N TYR A 184 -7.56 18.87 -4.49
CA TYR A 184 -7.17 17.51 -4.09
C TYR A 184 -7.04 16.58 -5.30
N VAL A 185 -7.95 16.72 -6.25
CA VAL A 185 -7.90 16.01 -7.54
C VAL A 185 -6.61 16.33 -8.27
N THR A 186 -6.26 17.61 -8.37
CA THR A 186 -5.05 18.06 -9.04
C THR A 186 -3.80 17.47 -8.38
N VAL A 187 -3.76 17.40 -7.06
CA VAL A 187 -2.66 16.71 -6.34
C VAL A 187 -2.53 15.24 -6.79
N ILE A 188 -3.64 14.49 -6.86
CA ILE A 188 -3.59 13.08 -7.30
C ILE A 188 -3.12 12.98 -8.76
N GLU A 189 -3.64 13.82 -9.65
CA GLU A 189 -3.23 13.86 -11.06
C GLU A 189 -1.74 14.20 -11.21
N GLU A 190 -1.26 15.25 -10.55
CA GLU A 190 0.13 15.70 -10.61
C GLU A 190 1.11 14.65 -10.09
N LEU A 191 0.80 14.02 -8.95
CA LEU A 191 1.62 12.94 -8.41
C LEU A 191 1.61 11.72 -9.34
N SER A 192 0.45 11.37 -9.89
CA SER A 192 0.34 10.23 -10.82
C SER A 192 1.19 10.46 -12.07
N ASP A 193 1.05 11.63 -12.69
CA ASP A 193 1.83 12.01 -13.87
C ASP A 193 3.34 12.05 -13.56
N HIS A 194 3.73 12.59 -12.40
CA HIS A 194 5.13 12.68 -11.97
C HIS A 194 5.80 11.32 -11.81
N TYR A 195 5.09 10.35 -11.25
CA TYR A 195 5.58 8.97 -11.10
C TYR A 195 5.30 8.08 -12.32
N GLY A 196 4.65 8.60 -13.37
CA GLY A 196 4.27 7.82 -14.55
C GLY A 196 3.21 6.76 -14.26
N MET A 197 2.38 6.98 -13.23
CA MET A 197 1.29 6.10 -12.81
C MET A 197 -0.01 6.46 -13.55
N PRO A 198 -0.82 5.48 -13.97
CA PRO A 198 -2.15 5.77 -14.48
C PRO A 198 -3.08 6.31 -13.39
N SER A 199 -3.81 7.37 -13.71
CA SER A 199 -4.85 7.92 -12.84
C SER A 199 -6.26 7.65 -13.39
N ILE A 200 -7.12 7.10 -12.54
CA ILE A 200 -8.50 6.72 -12.87
C ILE A 200 -9.45 7.69 -12.21
N ASP A 201 -10.07 8.55 -13.02
CA ASP A 201 -10.95 9.60 -12.53
C ASP A 201 -12.43 9.20 -12.60
N GLY A 202 -12.99 8.84 -11.45
CA GLY A 202 -14.39 8.46 -11.30
C GLY A 202 -15.39 9.51 -11.79
N ARG A 203 -15.05 10.80 -11.65
CA ARG A 203 -15.90 11.91 -12.08
C ARG A 203 -15.95 11.97 -13.62
N LYS A 204 -14.80 11.76 -14.27
CA LYS A 204 -14.71 11.66 -15.73
C LYS A 204 -15.37 10.39 -16.25
N ILE A 205 -15.31 9.29 -15.52
CA ILE A 205 -15.96 8.02 -15.89
C ILE A 205 -17.48 8.20 -15.86
N PHE A 206 -18.03 8.72 -14.76
CA PHE A 206 -19.47 8.88 -14.62
C PHE A 206 -20.03 9.91 -15.59
N SER A 207 -19.34 11.04 -15.81
CA SER A 207 -19.79 12.07 -16.78
C SER A 207 -19.77 11.61 -18.24
N LYS A 208 -18.99 10.58 -18.58
CA LYS A 208 -18.95 9.97 -19.92
C LYS A 208 -19.93 8.80 -20.07
N SER A 209 -20.58 8.38 -19.00
CA SER A 209 -21.57 7.31 -19.03
C SER A 209 -22.86 7.78 -19.70
N ASP A 210 -23.54 6.88 -20.41
CA ASP A 210 -24.90 7.11 -20.91
C ASP A 210 -25.97 6.97 -19.80
N LYS A 211 -25.55 6.80 -18.54
CA LYS A 211 -26.40 6.60 -17.36
C LYS A 211 -26.46 7.88 -16.52
N GLU A 212 -27.62 8.10 -15.93
CA GLU A 212 -27.80 9.18 -14.96
C GLU A 212 -27.03 8.86 -13.66
N THR A 213 -26.61 9.89 -12.93
CA THR A 213 -25.77 9.73 -11.72
C THR A 213 -26.46 8.90 -10.63
N ASP A 214 -27.77 9.01 -10.47
CA ASP A 214 -28.57 8.24 -9.52
C ASP A 214 -28.64 6.74 -9.87
N GLN A 215 -28.35 6.37 -11.12
CA GLN A 215 -28.25 4.97 -11.55
C GLN A 215 -26.87 4.37 -11.28
N LEU A 216 -25.87 5.19 -10.93
CA LEU A 216 -24.48 4.79 -10.69
C LEU A 216 -24.13 4.78 -9.21
N LEU A 217 -24.93 5.44 -8.38
CA LEU A 217 -24.71 5.62 -6.97
C LEU A 217 -25.77 4.88 -6.15
N THR A 218 -25.42 4.63 -4.90
CA THR A 218 -26.35 4.32 -3.80
C THR A 218 -26.96 5.61 -3.27
N ASP A 219 -28.01 5.51 -2.44
CA ASP A 219 -28.61 6.67 -1.78
C ASP A 219 -27.61 7.43 -0.88
N GLU A 220 -26.55 6.76 -0.42
CA GLU A 220 -25.47 7.33 0.40
C GLU A 220 -24.36 7.98 -0.43
N GLY A 221 -24.46 7.96 -1.77
CA GLY A 221 -23.50 8.61 -2.67
C GLY A 221 -22.28 7.76 -3.05
N TYR A 222 -22.18 6.51 -2.56
CA TYR A 222 -21.16 5.54 -2.98
C TYR A 222 -21.50 4.87 -4.31
N PRO A 223 -20.53 4.44 -5.13
CA PRO A 223 -20.81 3.65 -6.32
C PRO A 223 -21.64 2.41 -5.98
N ASN A 224 -22.67 2.14 -6.78
CA ASN A 224 -23.37 0.86 -6.76
C ASN A 224 -22.65 -0.15 -7.67
N ALA A 225 -23.23 -1.34 -7.87
CA ALA A 225 -22.60 -2.39 -8.67
C ALA A 225 -22.24 -1.93 -10.10
N VAL A 226 -23.11 -1.13 -10.73
CA VAL A 226 -22.89 -0.57 -12.07
C VAL A 226 -21.85 0.55 -12.02
N GLY A 227 -21.84 1.37 -10.97
CA GLY A 227 -20.80 2.38 -10.76
C GLY A 227 -19.41 1.74 -10.68
N TYR A 228 -19.24 0.72 -9.82
CA TYR A 228 -17.98 -0.01 -9.70
C TYR A 228 -17.58 -0.75 -10.99
N GLU A 229 -18.54 -1.24 -11.78
CA GLU A 229 -18.27 -1.85 -13.08
C GLU A 229 -17.58 -0.86 -14.02
N LEU A 230 -18.06 0.39 -14.09
CA LEU A 230 -17.45 1.42 -14.94
C LEU A 230 -16.02 1.77 -14.50
N TYR A 231 -15.72 1.80 -13.20
CA TYR A 231 -14.34 1.94 -12.72
C TYR A 231 -13.47 0.76 -13.15
N ALA A 232 -13.96 -0.47 -12.95
CA ALA A 232 -13.23 -1.69 -13.27
C ALA A 232 -12.93 -1.79 -14.78
N GLU A 233 -13.89 -1.46 -15.63
CA GLU A 233 -13.71 -1.38 -17.07
C GLU A 233 -12.66 -0.35 -17.46
N ALA A 234 -12.69 0.85 -16.87
CA ALA A 234 -11.69 1.89 -17.14
C ALA A 234 -10.28 1.41 -16.80
N ILE A 235 -10.09 0.78 -15.63
CA ILE A 235 -8.80 0.22 -15.20
C ILE A 235 -8.31 -0.85 -16.19
N VAL A 236 -9.15 -1.84 -16.50
CA VAL A 236 -8.74 -2.95 -17.38
C VAL A 236 -8.55 -2.51 -18.84
N ASN A 237 -9.22 -1.45 -19.27
CA ASN A 237 -8.97 -0.83 -20.57
C ASN A 237 -7.61 -0.12 -20.59
N THR A 238 -7.27 0.64 -19.56
CA THR A 238 -5.93 1.25 -19.42
C THR A 238 -4.83 0.18 -19.43
N ILE A 239 -4.99 -0.90 -18.64
CA ILE A 239 -4.06 -2.04 -18.65
C ILE A 239 -3.89 -2.60 -20.08
N ALA A 240 -4.99 -2.75 -20.82
CA ALA A 240 -4.93 -3.28 -22.19
C ALA A 240 -4.23 -2.33 -23.17
N GLU A 241 -4.40 -1.02 -23.00
CA GLU A 241 -3.65 -0.03 -23.76
C GLU A 241 -2.15 -0.11 -23.45
N ASP A 242 -1.78 -0.24 -22.19
CA ASP A 242 -0.37 -0.26 -21.77
C ASP A 242 0.33 -1.55 -22.21
N VAL A 243 -0.38 -2.69 -22.19
CA VAL A 243 0.08 -3.94 -22.83
C VAL A 243 0.35 -3.71 -24.32
N THR A 244 -0.50 -2.94 -25.00
CA THR A 244 -0.34 -2.65 -26.44
C THR A 244 0.83 -1.69 -26.71
N LYS A 245 1.07 -0.74 -25.80
CA LYS A 245 2.16 0.25 -25.86
C LYS A 245 3.51 -0.31 -25.40
N ASP A 246 3.54 -1.52 -24.82
CA ASP A 246 4.73 -2.15 -24.23
C ASP A 246 5.38 -1.25 -23.15
N ILE A 247 4.54 -0.71 -22.26
CA ILE A 247 4.99 0.18 -21.18
C ILE A 247 5.93 -0.57 -20.24
N THR A 248 7.00 0.12 -19.86
CA THR A 248 7.93 -0.35 -18.82
C THR A 248 7.67 0.39 -17.53
N ILE A 249 7.42 -0.38 -16.47
CA ILE A 249 7.31 0.11 -15.10
C ILE A 249 8.72 0.41 -14.58
N ASP A 250 8.99 1.68 -14.31
CA ASP A 250 10.26 2.12 -13.74
C ASP A 250 10.05 3.38 -12.89
N TYR A 251 10.04 3.19 -11.57
CA TYR A 251 10.01 4.28 -10.60
C TYR A 251 11.43 4.67 -10.12
N SER A 252 12.47 4.08 -10.70
CA SER A 252 13.83 4.34 -10.27
C SER A 252 14.23 5.78 -10.58
N ASN A 253 14.90 6.43 -9.62
CA ASN A 253 15.42 7.79 -9.76
C ASN A 253 14.35 8.89 -9.93
N VAL A 254 13.08 8.63 -9.60
CA VAL A 254 12.07 9.68 -9.47
C VAL A 254 12.21 10.33 -8.08
N GLU A 255 12.68 11.58 -8.08
CA GLU A 255 12.78 12.42 -6.88
C GLU A 255 11.39 12.78 -6.36
N VAL A 256 11.28 13.08 -5.06
CA VAL A 256 10.02 13.54 -4.46
C VAL A 256 9.73 14.98 -4.89
N LEU A 257 8.45 15.31 -5.10
CA LEU A 257 7.98 16.66 -5.40
C LEU A 257 7.81 17.51 -4.13
N HIS A 258 7.33 16.88 -3.06
CA HIS A 258 7.01 17.54 -1.80
C HIS A 258 7.90 17.04 -0.66
N ASP A 259 7.90 17.76 0.46
CA ASP A 259 8.64 17.38 1.67
C ASP A 259 7.91 16.25 2.41
N ILE A 260 8.16 15.00 2.02
CA ILE A 260 7.43 13.82 2.51
C ILE A 260 7.70 13.49 4.00
N ASN A 261 6.72 12.81 4.60
CA ASN A 261 6.85 12.15 5.89
C ASN A 261 7.15 10.66 5.69
N LYS A 262 8.39 10.23 5.94
CA LYS A 262 8.68 8.79 5.95
C LYS A 262 8.14 8.18 7.22
N TYR A 263 7.58 6.97 7.12
CA TYR A 263 7.06 6.27 8.29
C TYR A 263 8.11 6.16 9.41
N ASP A 264 9.35 5.81 9.06
CA ASP A 264 10.45 5.65 10.00
C ASP A 264 10.86 6.95 10.72
N ASP A 265 10.42 8.11 10.23
CA ASP A 265 10.68 9.40 10.89
C ASP A 265 9.71 9.63 12.07
N PHE A 266 8.57 8.93 12.13
CA PHE A 266 7.59 9.13 13.20
C PHE A 266 8.05 8.53 14.53
N ARG A 267 7.72 9.25 15.61
CA ARG A 267 7.97 8.85 16.99
C ARG A 267 6.68 8.83 17.77
N PHE A 268 6.50 7.79 18.54
CA PHE A 268 5.35 7.61 19.44
C PHE A 268 5.77 7.96 20.87
N ILE A 269 5.02 8.86 21.49
CA ILE A 269 5.19 9.23 22.91
C ILE A 269 4.02 8.63 23.66
N ASP A 270 4.27 7.45 24.25
CA ASP A 270 3.27 6.64 24.93
C ASP A 270 3.08 7.03 26.40
N THR A 271 3.89 7.95 26.93
CA THR A 271 3.82 8.38 28.34
C THR A 271 3.65 9.89 28.43
N PRO A 272 2.53 10.37 29.00
CA PRO A 272 2.31 11.79 29.25
C PRO A 272 3.09 12.27 30.48
N GLU A 273 3.41 13.56 30.48
CA GLU A 273 4.06 14.23 31.61
C GLU A 273 3.09 14.53 32.76
N GLU A 274 1.83 14.82 32.41
CA GLU A 274 0.80 15.16 33.39
C GLU A 274 -0.56 14.57 33.01
N LEU A 275 -1.29 14.10 34.02
CA LEU A 275 -2.63 13.53 33.91
C LEU A 275 -3.53 14.15 34.97
N ASP A 276 -4.67 14.68 34.55
CA ASP A 276 -5.77 15.10 35.41
C ASP A 276 -7.07 14.44 34.92
N GLY A 277 -7.68 13.57 35.73
CA GLY A 277 -8.91 12.85 35.39
C GLY A 277 -8.77 11.70 34.37
N PHE A 278 -7.63 11.56 33.69
CA PHE A 278 -7.33 10.42 32.82
C PHE A 278 -6.75 9.22 33.60
N ALA A 279 -7.11 8.02 33.18
CA ALA A 279 -6.54 6.77 33.70
C ALA A 279 -6.17 5.81 32.55
N LEU A 280 -5.07 5.06 32.71
CA LEU A 280 -4.67 4.04 31.74
C LEU A 280 -5.56 2.80 31.88
N VAL A 281 -6.35 2.51 30.84
CA VAL A 281 -7.28 1.38 30.75
C VAL A 281 -7.08 0.69 29.41
N ASP A 282 -6.80 -0.61 29.43
CA ASP A 282 -6.61 -1.45 28.22
C ASP A 282 -5.60 -0.87 27.20
N GLY A 283 -4.55 -0.21 27.69
CA GLY A 283 -3.52 0.40 26.85
C GLY A 283 -3.85 1.79 26.31
N TYR A 284 -4.94 2.43 26.78
CA TYR A 284 -5.34 3.79 26.43
C TYR A 284 -5.52 4.67 27.66
N TYR A 285 -5.00 5.90 27.63
CA TYR A 285 -5.40 6.94 28.56
C TYR A 285 -6.83 7.35 28.26
N SER A 286 -7.73 7.04 29.19
CA SER A 286 -9.16 7.19 29.01
C SER A 286 -9.75 8.17 30.04
N SER A 287 -10.62 9.07 29.58
CA SER A 287 -11.49 9.86 30.46
C SER A 287 -12.82 10.20 29.78
N SER A 288 -13.89 10.24 30.58
CA SER A 288 -15.21 10.75 30.19
C SER A 288 -15.66 11.92 31.07
N GLN A 289 -14.76 12.44 31.91
CA GLN A 289 -15.03 13.56 32.80
C GLN A 289 -14.64 14.87 32.13
N ALA A 290 -15.59 15.79 31.97
CA ALA A 290 -15.33 17.13 31.44
C ALA A 290 -14.20 17.82 32.23
N SER A 291 -13.38 18.59 31.53
CA SER A 291 -12.16 19.26 32.03
C SER A 291 -11.01 18.33 32.43
N SER A 292 -11.12 17.01 32.27
CA SER A 292 -9.94 16.14 32.36
C SER A 292 -8.91 16.55 31.33
N SER A 293 -7.64 16.49 31.67
CA SER A 293 -6.55 16.84 30.78
C SER A 293 -5.41 15.84 30.79
N ILE A 294 -4.70 15.77 29.67
CA ILE A 294 -3.49 14.99 29.51
C ILE A 294 -2.46 15.85 28.77
N ARG A 295 -1.25 15.97 29.34
CA ARG A 295 -0.17 16.80 28.80
C ARG A 295 1.00 15.94 28.36
N TYR A 296 1.54 16.23 27.19
CA TYR A 296 2.75 15.65 26.64
C TYR A 296 3.78 16.74 26.37
N GLU A 297 5.05 16.40 26.53
CA GLU A 297 6.19 17.15 26.02
C GLU A 297 6.78 16.39 24.83
N PHE A 298 7.09 17.09 23.75
CA PHE A 298 7.61 16.47 22.53
C PHE A 298 8.58 17.41 21.81
N SER A 299 9.39 16.85 20.93
CA SER A 299 10.35 17.61 20.12
C SER A 299 10.21 17.19 18.66
N GLY A 300 9.88 18.12 17.78
CA GLY A 300 9.56 17.82 16.39
C GLY A 300 8.81 18.96 15.69
N ASP A 301 8.42 18.73 14.44
CA ASP A 301 7.62 19.67 13.65
C ASP A 301 6.16 19.22 13.41
N LEU A 302 5.79 18.07 13.98
CA LEU A 302 4.47 17.44 13.81
C LEU A 302 3.84 17.09 15.15
N LEU A 303 2.53 17.33 15.24
CA LEU A 303 1.65 16.87 16.30
C LEU A 303 0.50 16.06 15.70
N ALA A 304 0.41 14.79 16.08
CA ALA A 304 -0.71 13.93 15.79
C ALA A 304 -1.03 13.04 17.00
N LEU A 305 -2.22 12.43 17.00
CA LEU A 305 -2.69 11.57 18.09
C LEU A 305 -3.03 10.18 17.57
N HIS A 306 -2.60 9.15 18.30
CA HIS A 306 -3.11 7.80 18.14
C HIS A 306 -4.25 7.59 19.14
N ILE A 307 -5.47 7.49 18.65
CA ILE A 307 -6.67 7.40 19.48
C ILE A 307 -7.47 6.13 19.17
N ASN A 308 -8.24 5.66 20.14
CA ASN A 308 -9.37 4.77 19.88
C ASN A 308 -10.65 5.60 19.93
N ASN A 309 -11.20 5.94 18.77
CA ASN A 309 -12.33 6.84 18.69
C ASN A 309 -13.62 6.17 19.18
N THR A 310 -14.31 6.78 20.15
CA THR A 310 -15.66 6.42 20.60
C THR A 310 -16.65 7.60 20.56
N GLY A 311 -16.23 8.70 19.92
CA GLY A 311 -16.91 9.99 19.89
C GLY A 311 -16.51 10.95 21.00
N GLY A 312 -17.20 12.08 21.08
CA GLY A 312 -16.97 13.14 22.07
C GLY A 312 -16.16 14.32 21.55
N LEU A 313 -16.12 15.38 22.36
CA LEU A 313 -15.42 16.62 22.04
C LEU A 313 -14.12 16.73 22.83
N MET A 314 -13.03 17.06 22.13
CA MET A 314 -11.75 17.39 22.76
C MET A 314 -11.22 18.74 22.30
N GLU A 315 -10.52 19.44 23.17
CA GLU A 315 -9.75 20.65 22.83
C GLU A 315 -8.26 20.33 22.90
N VAL A 316 -7.49 20.85 21.96
CA VAL A 316 -6.03 20.75 21.94
C VAL A 316 -5.44 22.14 22.15
N TYR A 317 -4.49 22.22 23.08
CA TYR A 317 -3.68 23.40 23.36
C TYR A 317 -2.23 23.06 23.04
N LEU A 318 -1.55 23.97 22.38
CA LEU A 318 -0.14 23.85 22.01
C LEU A 318 0.62 25.01 22.65
N ASP A 319 1.68 24.70 23.40
CA ASP A 319 2.51 25.70 24.09
C ASP A 319 1.72 26.65 25.00
N GLY A 320 0.64 26.12 25.60
CA GLY A 320 -0.27 26.84 26.49
C GLY A 320 -1.35 27.66 25.77
N GLU A 321 -1.32 27.74 24.45
CA GLU A 321 -2.30 28.47 23.64
C GLU A 321 -3.34 27.50 23.05
N TYR A 322 -4.60 27.95 22.98
CA TYR A 322 -5.67 27.16 22.35
C TYR A 322 -5.39 27.01 20.85
N LEU A 323 -5.35 25.76 20.38
CA LEU A 323 -5.19 25.46 18.97
C LEU A 323 -6.55 25.25 18.30
N GLN A 324 -7.24 24.16 18.67
CA GLN A 324 -8.48 23.75 18.02
C GLN A 324 -9.31 22.78 18.88
N GLN A 325 -10.61 22.74 18.61
CA GLN A 325 -11.54 21.72 19.10
C GLN A 325 -11.81 20.68 18.00
N TYR A 326 -11.83 19.41 18.38
CA TYR A 326 -12.15 18.28 17.51
C TYR A 326 -13.45 17.62 17.96
N ASP A 327 -14.38 17.44 17.04
CA ASP A 327 -15.55 16.58 17.20
C ASP A 327 -15.24 15.18 16.69
N LEU A 328 -14.98 14.26 17.62
CA LEU A 328 -14.67 12.89 17.27
C LEU A 328 -15.92 12.09 16.85
N ASN A 329 -17.13 12.64 17.03
CA ASN A 329 -18.35 12.00 16.55
C ASN A 329 -18.45 12.01 15.00
N ASP A 330 -17.73 12.93 14.35
CA ASP A 330 -17.65 13.02 12.88
C ASP A 330 -16.62 12.03 12.30
N LEU A 331 -15.80 11.42 13.16
CA LEU A 331 -14.80 10.43 12.77
C LEU A 331 -15.36 9.02 12.93
N THR A 332 -14.85 8.09 12.11
CA THR A 332 -15.24 6.67 12.24
C THR A 332 -14.79 6.09 13.59
N GLU A 333 -15.58 5.20 14.18
CA GLU A 333 -15.21 4.55 15.44
C GLU A 333 -14.01 3.59 15.28
N GLY A 334 -13.19 3.49 16.35
CA GLY A 334 -12.02 2.58 16.42
C GLY A 334 -10.66 3.28 16.34
N GLU A 335 -9.58 2.50 16.18
CA GLU A 335 -8.21 3.02 16.09
C GLU A 335 -8.04 3.99 14.91
N ILE A 336 -7.59 5.23 15.20
CA ILE A 336 -7.32 6.30 14.25
C ILE A 336 -6.01 7.04 14.64
N HIS A 337 -5.19 7.34 13.64
CA HIS A 337 -4.12 8.34 13.70
C HIS A 337 -4.68 9.67 13.17
N LEU A 338 -4.82 10.66 14.05
CA LEU A 338 -5.41 11.96 13.75
C LEU A 338 -4.30 13.01 13.68
N MET A 339 -4.08 13.61 12.52
CA MET A 339 -3.18 14.75 12.38
C MET A 339 -3.81 15.99 13.03
N ILE A 340 -3.06 16.65 13.91
CA ILE A 340 -3.47 17.91 14.52
C ILE A 340 -2.82 19.07 13.76
N THR A 341 -1.50 19.02 13.57
CA THR A 341 -0.75 19.99 12.77
C THR A 341 0.63 19.42 12.40
N ASP A 342 1.17 19.85 11.27
CA ASP A 342 2.54 19.58 10.82
C ASP A 342 3.27 20.86 10.38
N GLU A 343 2.79 22.01 10.87
CA GLU A 343 3.32 23.34 10.56
C GLU A 343 4.13 23.93 11.74
N LEU A 344 4.62 23.08 12.64
CA LEU A 344 5.37 23.55 13.80
C LEU A 344 6.81 23.92 13.42
N GLU A 345 7.38 24.91 14.10
CA GLU A 345 8.81 25.11 14.03
C GLU A 345 9.52 23.91 14.67
N LYS A 346 10.64 23.46 14.10
CA LYS A 346 11.42 22.38 14.71
C LYS A 346 11.91 22.80 16.10
N GLY A 347 11.41 22.16 17.14
CA GLY A 347 11.79 22.48 18.50
C GLY A 347 11.05 21.66 19.54
N ASP A 348 11.19 22.06 20.79
CA ASP A 348 10.49 21.46 21.92
C ASP A 348 9.14 22.16 22.11
N HIS A 349 8.09 21.35 22.27
CA HIS A 349 6.71 21.77 22.38
C HIS A 349 5.99 21.06 23.52
N THR A 350 4.87 21.64 23.95
CA THR A 350 3.93 21.03 24.88
C THR A 350 2.55 20.91 24.23
N ALA A 351 1.95 19.73 24.28
CA ALA A 351 0.57 19.51 23.85
C ALA A 351 -0.28 19.13 25.05
N GLN A 352 -1.39 19.85 25.26
CA GLN A 352 -2.37 19.52 26.29
C GLN A 352 -3.74 19.28 25.65
N ILE A 353 -4.31 18.11 25.93
CA ILE A 353 -5.61 17.70 25.40
C ILE A 353 -6.63 17.70 26.54
N PHE A 354 -7.77 18.35 26.34
CA PHE A 354 -8.86 18.43 27.31
C PHE A 354 -10.10 17.70 26.82
N VAL A 355 -10.78 17.00 27.72
CA VAL A 355 -12.14 16.48 27.49
C VAL A 355 -13.12 17.63 27.67
N ARG A 356 -13.87 18.00 26.62
CA ARG A 356 -14.73 19.18 26.67
C ARG A 356 -16.07 18.92 27.34
N GLU A 357 -16.68 17.78 27.07
CA GLU A 357 -18.00 17.41 27.60
C GLU A 357 -17.98 16.04 28.28
N ALA A 358 -18.90 15.84 29.23
CA ALA A 358 -19.05 14.56 29.90
C ALA A 358 -19.96 13.63 29.08
N GLY A 359 -19.65 12.33 29.07
CA GLY A 359 -20.55 11.29 28.57
C GLY A 359 -19.91 10.33 27.56
N LYS A 360 -19.11 10.86 26.62
CA LYS A 360 -18.29 10.06 25.71
C LYS A 360 -16.86 9.95 26.24
N THR A 361 -16.22 8.81 26.03
CA THR A 361 -14.88 8.54 26.55
C THR A 361 -13.83 8.90 25.50
N ILE A 362 -12.99 9.88 25.80
CA ILE A 362 -11.80 10.16 24.99
C ILE A 362 -10.73 9.13 25.37
N GLN A 363 -10.19 8.42 24.39
CA GLN A 363 -9.18 7.37 24.58
C GLN A 363 -7.96 7.65 23.71
N ILE A 364 -6.84 8.01 24.35
CA ILE A 364 -5.58 8.36 23.68
C ILE A 364 -4.54 7.30 24.03
N LYS A 365 -3.92 6.71 23.01
CA LYS A 365 -2.86 5.72 23.17
C LYS A 365 -1.50 6.40 23.28
N SER A 366 -1.23 7.33 22.37
CA SER A 366 0.05 8.02 22.29
C SER A 366 -0.07 9.33 21.52
N LEU A 367 0.88 10.23 21.74
CA LEU A 367 1.17 11.33 20.83
C LEU A 367 2.11 10.83 19.73
N ILE A 368 1.99 11.38 18.53
CA ILE A 368 2.86 11.10 17.38
C ILE A 368 3.53 12.41 16.97
N THR A 369 4.85 12.37 16.76
CA THR A 369 5.66 13.49 16.28
C THR A 369 6.71 13.03 15.28
N LYS A 370 7.47 13.96 14.71
CA LYS A 370 8.52 13.72 13.72
C LYS A 370 9.78 14.54 14.05
#